data_AF-A0A6L3XW50-F1
#
_entry.id   AF-A0A6L3XW50-F1
#
_cell.length_a   1.000
_cell.length_b   1.000
_cell.length_c   1.000
_cell.angle_alpha   90.00
_cell.angle_beta   90.00
_cell.angle_gamma   90.00
#
_symmetry.space_group_name_H-M   'P 1'
#
loop_
_entity.id
_entity.type
_entity.pdbx_description
1 polymer ?
#
loop_
_entity_poly.entity_id
_entity_poly.type
_entity_poly.pdbx_seq_one_letter_code
_entity_poly.pdbx_strand_id
1 'polypeptide(L)'
;LQGREQGKITLGELQIPQVEGKAQELTLTVQEAGKYHLTGENIEADGQVGKTLVTQGIVLLVTSIEAEPGTQFSLKSLTRLETINALKKRLTVAESEKQSGIVTLTLTGEDPDSIARVLNAIAENYLQQNIARQEAQDSRSLDFLQAQLPKISADLDQAEARLNAYRAQRDSVDLSLEAKSVLDQVVNVENQLNELTFREAEISQLFKKSHPTYRALHEKRQTLERERERLNNRVSAMPSTQQEILRLSRDVESGRTIYLQLLTRQQELNISRSSAVGNVRIIDEAVTLPDPIKPRKALIIVLGALFGLMLSMGTVLVRQAFKRGITLSEQLEAQGMPVLATLPRSQWLWSKTQLRRKNPFSRRWKHKTSDVPFLPVDRPADMFVEAVRGLRTSLHFTMMEAENRIVMISGPTQDCGKTLVATNLAAIAGQSGQRVLFIDADMRQGYVHNIFGLENRHG
;
A
#
# COMPACT_ATOMS: atom_id res chain seq x y z
N LEU A 1 -13.26 -8.86 19.14
CA LEU A 1 -11.98 -8.23 19.50
C LEU A 1 -12.05 -7.88 20.97
N GLN A 2 -11.69 -8.83 21.84
CA GLN A 2 -11.61 -8.57 23.28
C GLN A 2 -10.49 -7.54 23.46
N GLY A 3 -10.81 -6.38 24.04
CA GLY A 3 -9.86 -5.30 24.32
C GLY A 3 -8.94 -5.65 25.49
N ARG A 4 -8.22 -6.77 25.39
CA ARG A 4 -7.12 -7.07 26.30
C ARG A 4 -5.97 -6.14 25.90
N GLU A 5 -5.48 -5.36 26.85
CA GLU A 5 -4.25 -4.59 26.67
C GLU A 5 -3.14 -5.54 26.23
N GLN A 6 -2.41 -5.17 25.18
CA GLN A 6 -1.27 -5.97 24.74
C GLN A 6 -0.21 -5.91 25.85
N GLY A 7 0.23 -7.08 26.32
CA GLY A 7 1.32 -7.14 27.29
C GLY A 7 2.56 -6.45 26.73
N LYS A 8 3.31 -5.75 27.60
CA LYS A 8 4.54 -5.05 27.24
C LYS A 8 5.74 -5.75 27.86
N ILE A 9 6.84 -5.80 27.11
CA ILE A 9 8.13 -6.28 27.59
C ILE A 9 9.19 -5.26 27.23
N THR A 10 10.05 -4.92 28.19
CA THR A 10 11.20 -4.06 27.96
C THR A 10 12.46 -4.91 27.99
N LEU A 11 13.25 -4.84 26.93
CA LEU A 11 14.53 -5.52 26.80
C LEU A 11 15.65 -4.51 27.01
N GLY A 12 16.61 -4.84 27.87
CA GLY A 12 17.85 -4.07 28.03
C GLY A 12 18.92 -4.49 27.03
N GLU A 13 19.06 -5.81 26.83
CA GLU A 13 20.01 -6.38 25.89
C GLU A 13 19.40 -7.61 25.22
N LEU A 14 19.59 -7.73 23.90
CA LEU A 14 19.18 -8.88 23.11
C LEU A 14 20.25 -9.15 22.05
N GLN A 15 20.97 -10.26 22.22
CA GLN A 15 21.85 -10.82 21.21
C GLN A 15 21.40 -12.25 20.93
N ILE A 16 21.01 -12.52 19.69
CA ILE A 16 20.64 -13.86 19.22
C ILE A 16 21.65 -14.25 18.14
N PRO A 17 22.35 -15.40 18.26
CA PRO A 17 23.30 -15.85 17.25
C PRO A 17 22.56 -16.13 15.94
N GLN A 18 23.21 -15.81 14.82
CA GLN A 18 22.66 -16.08 13.49
C GLN A 18 22.94 -17.53 13.11
N VAL A 19 21.92 -18.26 12.69
CA VAL A 19 22.05 -19.62 12.14
C VAL A 19 21.97 -19.52 10.62
N GLU A 20 23.02 -19.93 9.92
CA GLU A 20 23.12 -19.87 8.45
C GLU A 20 22.84 -18.48 7.83
N GLY A 21 23.14 -17.40 8.56
CA GLY A 21 22.92 -16.01 8.10
C GLY A 21 21.44 -15.57 8.12
N LYS A 22 20.56 -16.32 8.78
CA LYS A 22 19.17 -15.95 9.03
C LYS A 22 18.95 -15.61 10.50
N ALA A 23 18.07 -14.63 10.73
CA ALA A 23 17.58 -14.28 12.06
C ALA A 23 16.78 -15.43 12.67
N GLN A 24 17.22 -15.95 13.81
CA GLN A 24 16.45 -16.92 14.59
C GLN A 24 15.33 -16.20 15.35
N GLU A 25 14.18 -16.85 15.44
CA GLU A 25 13.03 -16.41 16.22
C GLU A 25 12.96 -17.22 17.52
N LEU A 26 12.82 -16.52 18.65
CA LEU A 26 12.70 -17.11 19.97
C LEU A 26 11.36 -16.70 20.57
N THR A 27 10.64 -17.63 21.16
CA THR A 27 9.39 -17.35 21.86
C THR A 27 9.66 -17.26 23.35
N LEU A 28 9.37 -16.11 23.94
CA LEU A 28 9.41 -15.89 25.38
C LEU A 28 7.98 -16.03 25.94
N THR A 29 7.78 -17.01 26.81
CA THR A 29 6.52 -17.25 27.53
C THR A 29 6.64 -16.73 28.96
N VAL A 30 5.75 -15.84 29.35
CA VAL A 30 5.73 -15.26 30.70
C VAL A 30 5.24 -16.31 31.71
N GLN A 31 5.98 -16.47 32.81
CA GLN A 31 5.61 -17.34 33.94
C GLN A 31 5.24 -16.50 35.17
N GLU A 32 4.76 -17.17 36.22
CA GLU A 32 4.49 -16.54 37.51
C GLU A 32 5.78 -16.03 38.20
N ALA A 33 5.62 -15.04 39.08
CA ALA A 33 6.69 -14.46 39.91
C ALA A 33 7.86 -13.82 39.13
N GLY A 34 7.60 -13.22 37.96
CA GLY A 34 8.61 -12.49 37.20
C GLY A 34 9.67 -13.39 36.55
N LYS A 35 9.32 -14.65 36.31
CA LYS A 35 10.10 -15.60 35.50
C LYS A 35 9.57 -15.66 34.09
N TYR A 36 10.41 -16.10 33.16
CA TYR A 36 10.02 -16.34 31.79
C TYR A 36 10.73 -17.58 31.25
N HIS A 37 10.06 -18.26 30.32
CA HIS A 37 10.60 -19.41 29.62
C HIS A 37 10.87 -19.04 28.17
N LEU A 38 12.10 -19.28 27.71
CA LEU A 38 12.53 -19.00 26.36
C LEU A 38 12.61 -20.30 25.57
N THR A 39 11.89 -20.39 24.46
CA THR A 39 11.85 -21.54 23.56
C THR A 39 12.23 -21.14 22.14
N GLY A 40 13.12 -21.88 21.50
CA GLY A 40 13.51 -21.76 20.09
C GLY A 40 13.77 -23.13 19.47
N GLU A 41 14.15 -23.18 18.19
CA GLU A 41 14.32 -24.45 17.44
C GLU A 41 15.21 -25.50 18.12
N ASN A 42 16.24 -25.08 18.87
CA ASN A 42 17.15 -25.96 19.61
C ASN A 42 17.49 -25.43 21.01
N ILE A 43 16.69 -24.52 21.54
CA ILE A 43 17.04 -23.71 22.71
C ILE A 43 15.86 -23.66 23.66
N GLU A 44 16.06 -24.15 24.87
CA GLU A 44 15.14 -23.98 25.99
C GLU A 44 15.91 -23.46 27.20
N ALA A 45 15.44 -22.34 27.77
CA ALA A 45 16.07 -21.73 28.93
C ALA A 45 15.06 -20.97 29.78
N ASP A 46 15.15 -21.10 31.10
CA ASP A 46 14.40 -20.29 32.04
C ASP A 46 15.22 -19.06 32.45
N GLY A 47 14.59 -17.89 32.42
CA GLY A 47 15.17 -16.63 32.85
C GLY A 47 14.32 -15.92 33.90
N GLN A 48 14.92 -14.90 34.52
CA GLN A 48 14.27 -14.06 35.52
C GLN A 48 14.43 -12.60 35.14
N VAL A 49 13.36 -11.81 35.32
CA VAL A 49 13.40 -10.36 35.07
C VAL A 49 14.49 -9.71 35.93
N GLY A 50 15.26 -8.81 35.31
CA GLY A 50 16.38 -8.09 35.93
C GLY A 50 17.71 -8.85 35.96
N LYS A 51 17.77 -10.11 35.53
CA LYS A 51 19.02 -10.89 35.41
C LYS A 51 19.33 -11.21 33.96
N THR A 52 20.59 -11.08 33.59
CA THR A 52 21.07 -11.47 32.25
C THR A 52 21.08 -12.99 32.13
N LEU A 53 20.35 -13.51 31.16
CA LEU A 53 20.37 -14.90 30.74
C LEU A 53 21.43 -15.05 29.64
N VAL A 54 22.40 -15.93 29.86
CA VAL A 54 23.42 -16.28 28.87
C VAL A 54 23.36 -17.79 28.62
N THR A 55 22.82 -18.18 27.47
CA THR A 55 22.61 -19.60 27.12
C THR A 55 22.90 -19.82 25.64
N GLN A 56 23.76 -20.78 25.31
CA GLN A 56 24.06 -21.19 23.92
C GLN A 56 24.34 -20.02 22.95
N GLY A 57 25.05 -18.98 23.43
CA GLY A 57 25.39 -17.79 22.63
C GLY A 57 24.32 -16.71 22.57
N ILE A 58 23.16 -16.90 23.20
CA ILE A 58 22.14 -15.86 23.41
C ILE A 58 22.50 -15.07 24.65
N VAL A 59 22.44 -13.75 24.55
CA VAL A 59 22.48 -12.83 25.69
C VAL A 59 21.15 -12.08 25.73
N LEU A 60 20.39 -12.30 26.79
CA LEU A 60 19.07 -11.68 26.96
C LEU A 60 18.98 -11.04 28.34
N LEU A 61 18.66 -9.76 28.39
CA LEU A 61 18.32 -9.04 29.60
C LEU A 61 16.91 -8.46 29.47
N VAL A 62 15.98 -9.00 30.26
CA VAL A 62 14.61 -8.47 30.35
C VAL A 62 14.52 -7.53 31.55
N THR A 63 14.26 -6.25 31.31
CA THR A 63 14.23 -5.20 32.34
C THR A 63 12.88 -5.13 33.05
N SER A 64 11.78 -5.29 32.30
CA SER A 64 10.42 -5.34 32.86
C SER A 64 9.50 -6.18 31.97
N ILE A 65 8.52 -6.82 32.60
CA ILE A 65 7.42 -7.54 31.93
C ILE A 65 6.11 -7.06 32.55
N GLU A 66 5.24 -6.47 31.73
CA GLU A 66 3.88 -6.07 32.06
C GLU A 66 2.91 -6.91 31.24
N ALA A 67 2.73 -8.17 31.63
CA ALA A 67 1.88 -9.12 30.89
C ALA A 67 1.34 -10.21 31.82
N GLU A 68 0.17 -10.76 31.49
CA GLU A 68 -0.40 -11.88 32.24
C GLU A 68 0.45 -13.15 32.06
N PRO A 69 0.55 -14.02 33.09
CA PRO A 69 1.18 -15.33 32.95
C PRO A 69 0.59 -16.13 31.79
N GLY A 70 1.45 -16.76 30.99
CA GLY A 70 1.09 -17.44 29.75
C GLY A 70 1.11 -16.57 28.49
N THR A 71 1.33 -15.25 28.60
CA THR A 71 1.55 -14.38 27.43
C THR A 71 2.84 -14.78 26.71
N GLN A 72 2.77 -14.89 25.38
CA GLN A 72 3.90 -15.23 24.54
C GLN A 72 4.37 -14.02 23.72
N PHE A 73 5.68 -13.79 23.71
CA PHE A 73 6.36 -12.76 22.93
C PHE A 73 7.29 -13.42 21.92
N SER A 74 7.24 -12.97 20.66
CA SER A 74 8.23 -13.35 19.66
C SER A 74 9.40 -12.36 19.68
N LEU A 75 10.60 -12.88 19.91
CA LEU A 75 11.86 -12.16 19.91
C LEU A 75 12.62 -12.50 18.62
N LYS A 76 12.94 -11.48 17.84
CA LYS A 76 13.68 -11.63 16.59
C LYS A 76 14.78 -10.59 16.48
N SER A 77 16.00 -11.03 16.19
CA SER A 77 17.12 -10.14 15.91
C SER A 77 17.21 -9.85 14.41
N LEU A 78 16.89 -8.64 13.98
CA LEU A 78 16.99 -8.24 12.58
C LEU A 78 18.44 -7.87 12.22
N THR A 79 18.88 -8.25 11.03
CA THR A 79 20.19 -7.81 10.52
C THR A 79 20.16 -6.31 10.19
N ARG A 80 21.33 -5.67 10.20
CA ARG A 80 21.47 -4.27 9.79
C ARG A 80 20.87 -4.01 8.40
N LEU A 81 21.09 -4.91 7.44
CA LEU A 81 20.61 -4.75 6.07
C LEU A 81 19.08 -4.88 5.98
N GLU A 82 18.48 -5.84 6.70
CA GLU A 82 17.03 -5.98 6.79
C GLU A 82 16.40 -4.73 7.40
N THR A 83 16.96 -4.21 8.50
CA THR A 83 16.48 -2.98 9.14
C THR A 83 16.58 -1.78 8.22
N ILE A 84 17.70 -1.61 7.51
CA ILE A 84 17.86 -0.52 6.52
C ILE A 84 16.81 -0.62 5.42
N ASN A 85 16.61 -1.82 4.85
CA ASN A 85 15.64 -2.03 3.79
C ASN A 85 14.20 -1.85 4.27
N ALA A 86 13.88 -2.30 5.49
CA ALA A 86 12.58 -2.11 6.10
C ALA A 86 12.28 -0.62 6.36
N LEU A 87 13.27 0.12 6.89
CA LEU A 87 13.17 1.57 7.09
C LEU A 87 13.01 2.29 5.75
N LYS A 88 13.85 1.99 4.74
CA LYS A 88 13.77 2.61 3.41
C LYS A 88 12.42 2.40 2.72
N LYS A 89 11.76 1.26 2.94
CA LYS A 89 10.42 1.00 2.40
C LYS A 89 9.32 1.80 3.11
N ARG A 90 9.52 2.18 4.37
CA ARG A 90 8.53 2.84 5.23
C ARG A 90 8.76 4.35 5.37
N LEU A 91 9.97 4.82 5.12
CA LEU A 91 10.38 6.21 5.11
C LEU A 91 10.14 6.81 3.71
N THR A 92 9.39 7.90 3.66
CA THR A 92 9.21 8.72 2.46
C THR A 92 9.85 10.07 2.69
N VAL A 93 10.58 10.55 1.69
CA VAL A 93 11.25 11.86 1.70
C VAL A 93 10.75 12.63 0.48
N ALA A 94 10.12 13.78 0.69
CA ALA A 94 9.54 14.58 -0.38
C ALA A 94 9.69 16.08 -0.07
N GLU A 95 9.83 16.91 -1.11
CA GLU A 95 9.70 18.36 -0.94
C GLU A 95 8.24 18.73 -0.69
N SER A 96 7.98 19.63 0.25
CA SER A 96 6.62 20.09 0.58
C SER A 96 5.98 20.82 -0.59
N GLU A 97 6.72 21.75 -1.19
CA GLU A 97 6.35 22.45 -2.44
C GLU A 97 7.58 22.55 -3.33
N LYS A 98 7.38 22.55 -4.66
CA LYS A 98 8.48 22.68 -5.62
C LYS A 98 9.28 23.94 -5.33
N GLN A 99 10.60 23.79 -5.16
CA GLN A 99 11.52 24.91 -4.90
C GLN A 99 11.33 25.61 -3.54
N SER A 100 10.59 25.02 -2.60
CA SER A 100 10.46 25.57 -1.23
C SER A 100 11.74 25.41 -0.40
N GLY A 101 12.60 24.45 -0.76
CA GLY A 101 13.75 24.05 0.08
C GLY A 101 13.34 23.32 1.37
N ILE A 102 12.05 23.03 1.57
CA ILE A 102 11.54 22.30 2.73
C ILE A 102 11.36 20.83 2.36
N VAL A 103 12.07 19.95 3.08
CA VAL A 103 11.97 18.51 2.93
C VAL A 103 11.13 17.94 4.07
N THR A 104 10.01 17.31 3.70
CA THR A 104 9.16 16.58 4.63
C THR A 104 9.57 15.11 4.68
N LEU A 105 9.72 14.59 5.91
CA LEU A 105 9.99 13.19 6.18
C LEU A 105 8.73 12.54 6.77
N THR A 106 8.33 11.40 6.21
CA THR A 106 7.18 10.64 6.70
C THR A 106 7.58 9.19 6.97
N LEU A 107 7.31 8.71 8.19
CA LEU A 107 7.55 7.31 8.57
C LEU A 107 6.24 6.66 9.02
N THR A 108 5.90 5.52 8.41
CA THR A 108 4.71 4.74 8.80
C THR A 108 5.11 3.55 9.66
N GLY A 109 4.34 3.18 10.69
CA GLY A 109 4.62 2.03 11.56
C GLY A 109 3.45 1.65 12.46
N GLU A 110 3.71 0.74 13.40
CA GLU A 110 2.72 0.22 14.34
C GLU A 110 2.72 0.96 15.69
N ASP A 111 3.91 1.26 16.22
CA ASP A 111 4.08 1.96 17.51
C ASP A 111 4.35 3.46 17.30
N PRO A 112 3.43 4.36 17.69
CA PRO A 112 3.59 5.81 17.53
C PRO A 112 4.87 6.36 18.18
N ASP A 113 5.19 5.94 19.41
CA ASP A 113 6.32 6.48 20.16
C ASP A 113 7.66 6.07 19.54
N SER A 114 7.76 4.83 19.07
CA SER A 114 8.92 4.35 18.31
C SER A 114 9.08 5.08 16.98
N ILE A 115 7.98 5.33 16.24
CA ILE A 115 8.03 6.05 14.96
C ILE A 115 8.59 7.46 15.13
N ALA A 116 8.08 8.23 16.11
CA ALA A 116 8.56 9.58 16.36
C ALA A 116 10.04 9.59 16.74
N ARG A 117 10.46 8.72 17.67
CA ARG A 117 11.86 8.60 18.09
C ARG A 117 12.79 8.22 16.94
N VAL A 118 12.40 7.26 16.11
CA VAL A 118 13.20 6.84 14.95
C VAL A 118 13.31 7.97 13.94
N LEU A 119 12.22 8.68 13.65
CA LEU A 119 12.23 9.76 12.68
C LEU A 119 13.06 10.97 13.17
N ASN A 120 12.92 11.35 14.43
CA ASN A 120 13.77 12.36 15.06
C ASN A 120 15.25 11.95 15.06
N ALA A 121 15.56 10.69 15.37
CA ALA A 121 16.93 10.19 15.32
C ALA A 121 17.51 10.25 13.90
N ILE A 122 16.72 9.96 12.87
CA ILE A 122 17.17 10.09 11.46
C ILE A 122 17.48 11.56 11.14
N ALA A 123 16.59 12.47 11.51
CA ALA A 123 16.76 13.91 11.27
C ALA A 123 18.00 14.46 11.99
N GLU A 124 18.18 14.12 13.26
CA GLU A 124 19.32 14.55 14.07
C GLU A 124 20.64 13.98 13.54
N ASN A 125 20.69 12.69 13.19
CA ASN A 125 21.88 12.10 12.60
C ASN A 125 22.25 12.75 11.25
N TYR A 126 21.24 13.12 10.46
CA TYR A 126 21.48 13.84 9.20
C TYR A 126 22.01 15.26 9.45
N LEU A 127 21.47 15.98 10.43
CA LEU A 127 21.95 17.29 10.85
C LEU A 127 23.41 17.22 11.33
N GLN A 128 23.71 16.31 12.25
CA GLN A 128 25.07 16.10 12.76
C GLN A 128 26.05 15.73 11.65
N GLN A 129 25.63 14.86 10.73
CA GLN A 129 26.46 14.53 9.56
C GLN A 129 26.68 15.74 8.65
N ASN A 130 25.69 16.62 8.50
CA ASN A 130 25.81 17.83 7.69
C ASN A 130 26.80 18.82 8.32
N ILE A 131 26.68 19.06 9.64
CA ILE A 131 27.60 19.90 10.42
C ILE A 131 29.03 19.37 10.32
N ALA A 132 29.23 18.08 10.60
CA ALA A 132 30.56 17.46 10.54
C ALA A 132 31.20 17.53 9.14
N ARG A 133 30.40 17.41 8.07
CA ARG A 133 30.89 17.58 6.69
C ARG A 133 31.29 19.03 6.40
N GLN A 134 30.50 20.00 6.85
CA GLN A 134 30.78 21.42 6.69
C GLN A 134 32.04 21.81 7.46
N GLU A 135 32.17 21.40 8.72
CA GLU A 135 33.37 21.64 9.54
C GLU A 135 34.63 21.03 8.91
N ALA A 136 34.54 19.81 8.38
CA ALA A 136 35.65 19.17 7.70
C ALA A 136 36.06 19.92 6.41
N GLN A 137 35.11 20.52 5.69
CA GLN A 137 35.38 21.34 4.51
C GLN A 137 36.01 22.69 4.89
N ASP A 138 35.47 23.36 5.91
CA ASP A 138 35.97 24.64 6.40
C ASP A 138 37.38 24.48 6.95
N SER A 139 37.67 23.40 7.69
CA SER A 139 39.01 23.11 8.21
C SER A 139 40.02 22.94 7.09
N ARG A 140 39.71 22.18 6.04
CA ARG A 140 40.63 22.00 4.90
C ARG A 140 40.90 23.31 4.17
N SER A 141 39.86 24.13 4.01
CA SER A 141 39.98 25.46 3.39
C SER A 141 40.84 26.39 4.25
N LEU A 142 40.66 26.35 5.57
CA LEU A 142 41.48 27.10 6.53
C LEU A 142 42.95 26.67 6.49
N ASP A 143 43.23 25.37 6.48
CA ASP A 143 44.60 24.84 6.41
C ASP A 143 45.31 25.32 5.14
N PHE A 144 44.60 25.32 4.00
CA PHE A 144 45.10 25.87 2.74
C PHE A 144 45.43 27.36 2.85
N LEU A 145 44.51 28.16 3.40
CA LEU A 145 44.71 29.60 3.57
C LEU A 145 45.84 29.92 4.56
N GLN A 146 45.96 29.17 5.67
CA GLN A 146 47.04 29.32 6.65
C GLN A 146 48.41 29.04 6.04
N ALA A 147 48.52 28.10 5.10
CA ALA A 147 49.76 27.80 4.39
C ALA A 147 50.10 28.84 3.31
N GLN A 148 49.09 29.50 2.72
CA GLN A 148 49.26 30.41 1.60
C GLN A 148 49.41 31.88 2.00
N LEU A 149 48.72 32.32 3.06
CA LEU A 149 48.76 33.70 3.56
C LEU A 149 50.18 34.20 3.86
N PRO A 150 51.08 33.44 4.52
CA PRO A 150 52.45 33.88 4.75
C PRO A 150 53.25 34.09 3.46
N LYS A 151 52.98 33.28 2.42
CA LYS A 151 53.65 33.41 1.13
C LYS A 151 53.20 34.69 0.41
N ILE A 152 51.88 34.93 0.38
CA ILE A 152 51.32 36.15 -0.21
C ILE A 152 51.77 37.40 0.56
N SER A 153 51.84 37.33 1.89
CA SER A 153 52.40 38.42 2.72
C SER A 153 53.86 38.70 2.37
N ALA A 154 54.70 37.66 2.27
CA ALA A 154 56.11 37.83 1.92
C ALA A 154 56.31 38.38 0.49
N ASP A 155 55.49 37.92 -0.47
CA ASP A 155 55.50 38.43 -1.85
C ASP A 155 55.09 39.91 -1.90
N LEU A 156 54.10 40.31 -1.08
CA LEU A 156 53.66 41.70 -0.92
C LEU A 156 54.75 42.57 -0.30
N ASP A 157 55.36 42.12 0.81
CA ASP A 157 56.47 42.83 1.46
C ASP A 157 57.63 43.06 0.48
N GLN A 158 57.93 42.06 -0.35
CA GLN A 158 58.96 42.17 -1.39
C GLN A 158 58.57 43.16 -2.49
N ALA A 159 57.30 43.16 -2.93
CA ALA A 159 56.79 44.12 -3.91
C ALA A 159 56.83 45.55 -3.37
N GLU A 160 56.43 45.77 -2.11
CA GLU A 160 56.51 47.06 -1.43
C GLU A 160 57.96 47.54 -1.30
N ALA A 161 58.88 46.66 -0.92
CA ALA A 161 60.31 46.98 -0.84
C ALA A 161 60.88 47.41 -2.21
N ARG A 162 60.52 46.70 -3.30
CA ARG A 162 60.93 47.07 -4.67
C ARG A 162 60.36 48.43 -5.09
N LEU A 163 59.09 48.70 -4.80
CA LEU A 163 58.45 49.99 -5.09
C LEU A 163 59.11 51.13 -4.33
N ASN A 164 59.36 50.95 -3.03
CA ASN A 164 60.00 51.94 -2.18
C ASN A 164 61.46 52.21 -2.60
N ALA A 165 62.22 51.16 -2.94
CA ALA A 165 63.58 51.30 -3.46
C ALA A 165 63.61 52.08 -4.79
N TYR A 166 62.66 51.79 -5.69
CA TYR A 166 62.53 52.52 -6.96
C TYR A 166 62.19 54.00 -6.74
N ARG A 167 61.25 54.30 -5.83
CA ARG A 167 60.87 55.68 -5.46
C ARG A 167 62.03 56.46 -4.83
N ALA A 168 62.87 55.81 -4.02
CA ALA A 168 64.04 56.42 -3.41
C ALA A 168 65.16 56.71 -4.43
N GLN A 169 65.31 55.88 -5.47
CA GLN A 169 66.37 56.04 -6.47
C GLN A 169 66.07 57.12 -7.53
N ARG A 170 64.79 57.39 -7.80
CA ARG A 170 64.34 58.20 -8.96
C ARG A 170 63.63 59.50 -8.59
N ASP A 171 63.75 59.96 -7.35
CA ASP A 171 63.05 61.15 -6.79
C ASP A 171 61.54 61.11 -7.08
N SER A 172 60.79 60.38 -6.23
CA SER A 172 59.32 60.39 -6.10
C SER A 172 58.55 60.86 -7.35
N VAL A 173 58.61 60.08 -8.43
CA VAL A 173 57.81 60.36 -9.63
C VAL A 173 56.35 60.04 -9.32
N ASP A 174 55.51 61.06 -9.15
CA ASP A 174 54.07 60.87 -9.07
C ASP A 174 53.53 60.37 -10.42
N LEU A 175 52.68 59.35 -10.38
CA LEU A 175 52.00 58.86 -11.58
C LEU A 175 51.16 59.99 -12.18
N SER A 176 51.20 60.13 -13.50
CA SER A 176 50.29 61.04 -14.21
C SER A 176 48.84 60.60 -13.97
N LEU A 177 47.88 61.53 -14.09
CA LEU A 177 46.46 61.20 -13.96
C LEU A 177 46.02 60.08 -14.93
N GLU A 178 46.60 60.06 -16.14
CA GLU A 178 46.36 59.00 -17.13
C GLU A 178 46.96 57.66 -16.68
N ALA A 179 48.20 57.63 -16.19
CA ALA A 179 48.83 56.40 -15.71
C ALA A 179 48.14 55.86 -14.45
N LYS A 180 47.66 56.74 -13.56
CA LYS A 180 46.85 56.35 -12.40
C LYS A 180 45.51 55.74 -12.82
N SER A 181 44.83 56.33 -13.80
CA SER A 181 43.58 55.76 -14.33
C SER A 181 43.78 54.37 -14.95
N VAL A 182 44.88 54.18 -15.70
CA VAL A 182 45.24 52.87 -16.26
C VAL A 182 45.61 51.89 -15.16
N LEU A 183 46.35 52.31 -14.14
CA LEU A 183 46.67 51.49 -12.97
C LEU A 183 45.41 50.98 -12.28
N ASP A 184 44.45 51.86 -11.99
CA ASP A 184 43.18 51.49 -11.35
C ASP A 184 42.40 50.46 -12.18
N GLN A 185 42.38 50.63 -13.52
CA GLN A 185 41.77 49.67 -14.44
C GLN A 185 42.49 48.32 -14.44
N VAL A 186 43.83 48.32 -14.46
CA VAL A 186 44.65 47.10 -14.44
C VAL A 186 44.45 46.34 -13.13
N VAL A 187 44.53 47.02 -11.99
CA VAL A 187 44.32 46.42 -10.66
C VAL A 187 42.90 45.84 -10.56
N ASN A 188 41.89 46.54 -11.04
CA ASN A 188 40.52 46.01 -11.08
C ASN A 188 40.39 44.74 -11.94
N VAL A 189 40.97 44.72 -13.15
CA VAL A 189 40.95 43.54 -14.02
C VAL A 189 41.73 42.38 -13.41
N GLU A 190 42.89 42.62 -12.80
CA GLU A 190 43.67 41.59 -12.11
C GLU A 190 42.93 41.03 -10.90
N ASN A 191 42.29 41.88 -10.10
CA ASN A 191 41.48 41.44 -8.97
C ASN A 191 40.31 40.55 -9.42
N GLN A 192 39.62 40.92 -10.51
CA GLN A 192 38.56 40.08 -11.07
C GLN A 192 39.09 38.75 -11.63
N LEU A 193 40.26 38.74 -12.28
CA LEU A 193 40.89 37.51 -12.76
C LEU A 193 41.32 36.59 -11.62
N ASN A 194 41.86 37.15 -10.54
CA ASN A 194 42.21 36.39 -9.34
C ASN A 194 40.97 35.82 -8.66
N GLU A 195 39.90 36.61 -8.51
CA GLU A 195 38.62 36.13 -7.99
C GLU A 195 38.06 34.97 -8.84
N LEU A 196 38.11 35.09 -10.17
CA LEU A 196 37.71 34.00 -11.07
C LEU A 196 38.61 32.76 -10.94
N THR A 197 39.89 32.93 -10.63
CA THR A 197 40.82 31.81 -10.41
C THR A 197 40.47 31.06 -9.13
N PHE A 198 40.15 31.77 -8.05
CA PHE A 198 39.66 31.15 -6.81
C PHE A 198 38.32 30.44 -7.04
N ARG A 199 37.37 31.10 -7.72
CA ARG A 199 36.09 30.48 -8.08
C ARG A 199 36.28 29.26 -8.97
N GLU A 200 37.23 29.29 -9.92
CA GLU A 200 37.58 28.15 -10.77
C GLU A 200 38.03 26.95 -9.93
N ALA A 201 38.88 27.19 -8.92
CA ALA A 201 39.32 26.14 -7.99
C ALA A 201 38.14 25.52 -7.22
N GLU A 202 37.20 26.33 -6.73
CA GLU A 202 35.98 25.84 -6.05
C GLU A 202 35.07 25.05 -6.98
N ILE A 203 34.73 25.58 -8.17
CA ILE A 203 33.80 24.91 -9.08
C ILE A 203 34.39 23.67 -9.75
N SER A 204 35.71 23.61 -9.91
CA SER A 204 36.39 22.44 -10.50
C SER A 204 36.27 21.19 -9.63
N GLN A 205 36.01 21.35 -8.33
CA GLN A 205 35.75 20.25 -7.40
C GLN A 205 34.32 19.71 -7.51
N LEU A 206 33.37 20.55 -7.96
CA LEU A 206 31.94 20.23 -8.00
C LEU A 206 31.43 19.88 -9.40
N PHE A 207 32.02 20.48 -10.44
CA PHE A 207 31.52 20.42 -11.82
C PHE A 207 32.61 19.99 -12.80
N LYS A 208 32.20 19.23 -13.83
CA LYS A 208 33.05 18.92 -14.98
C LYS A 208 33.22 20.15 -15.87
N LYS A 209 34.32 20.23 -16.62
CA LYS A 209 34.62 21.35 -17.56
C LYS A 209 33.53 21.62 -18.61
N SER A 210 32.68 20.64 -18.89
CA SER A 210 31.56 20.75 -19.83
C SER A 210 30.29 21.41 -19.25
N HIS A 211 30.23 21.63 -17.93
CA HIS A 211 29.06 22.19 -17.26
C HIS A 211 28.81 23.65 -17.69
N PRO A 212 27.56 24.10 -17.88
CA PRO A 212 27.25 25.49 -18.28
C PRO A 212 27.92 26.55 -17.40
N THR A 213 27.95 26.33 -16.08
CA THR A 213 28.62 27.24 -15.13
C THR A 213 30.12 27.37 -15.36
N TYR A 214 30.81 26.26 -15.66
CA TYR A 214 32.25 26.28 -15.93
C TYR A 214 32.55 27.00 -17.25
N ARG A 215 31.72 26.77 -18.29
CA ARG A 215 31.83 27.47 -19.58
C ARG A 215 31.63 28.97 -19.44
N ALA A 216 30.60 29.41 -18.71
CA ALA A 216 30.34 30.82 -18.47
C ALA A 216 31.50 31.51 -17.72
N LEU A 217 32.07 30.84 -16.72
CA LEU A 217 33.26 31.33 -16.00
C LEU A 217 34.46 31.48 -16.94
N HIS A 218 34.71 30.47 -17.78
CA HIS A 218 35.81 30.48 -18.74
C HIS A 218 35.66 31.58 -19.81
N GLU A 219 34.44 31.79 -20.34
CA GLU A 219 34.16 32.87 -21.30
C GLU A 219 34.37 34.25 -20.66
N LYS A 220 33.94 34.43 -19.41
CA LYS A 220 34.19 35.68 -18.66
C LYS A 220 35.68 35.92 -18.44
N ARG A 221 36.42 34.87 -18.05
CA ARG A 221 37.88 34.92 -17.86
C ARG A 221 38.59 35.33 -19.15
N GLN A 222 38.26 34.72 -20.30
CA GLN A 222 38.83 35.11 -21.59
C GLN A 222 38.54 36.57 -21.95
N THR A 223 37.38 37.09 -21.57
CA THR A 223 37.03 38.50 -21.83
C THR A 223 37.92 39.45 -21.05
N LEU A 224 38.16 39.15 -19.76
CA LEU A 224 39.07 39.91 -18.91
C LEU A 224 40.53 39.76 -19.33
N GLU A 225 40.94 38.58 -19.82
CA GLU A 225 42.29 38.37 -20.37
C GLU A 225 42.54 39.25 -21.60
N ARG A 226 41.57 39.38 -22.52
CA ARG A 226 41.66 40.31 -23.66
C ARG A 226 41.70 41.77 -23.22
N GLU A 227 40.96 42.12 -22.17
CA GLU A 227 40.98 43.48 -21.60
C GLU A 227 42.34 43.79 -20.96
N ARG A 228 42.90 42.85 -20.21
CA ARG A 228 44.25 42.92 -19.66
C ARG A 228 45.30 43.14 -20.75
N GLU A 229 45.21 42.42 -21.87
CA GLU A 229 46.12 42.62 -23.01
C GLU A 229 46.01 44.03 -23.61
N ARG A 230 44.79 44.57 -23.77
CA ARG A 230 44.58 45.95 -24.24
C ARG A 230 45.21 46.98 -23.29
N LEU A 231 45.02 46.81 -21.99
CA LEU A 231 45.62 47.69 -20.98
C LEU A 231 47.14 47.57 -20.99
N ASN A 232 47.68 46.36 -21.13
CA ASN A 232 49.12 46.12 -21.20
C ASN A 232 49.77 46.80 -22.42
N ASN A 233 49.09 46.80 -23.58
CA ASN A 233 49.55 47.56 -24.75
C ASN A 233 49.57 49.08 -24.49
N ARG A 234 48.62 49.59 -23.71
CA ARG A 234 48.57 50.99 -23.27
C ARG A 234 49.70 51.34 -22.32
N VAL A 235 50.03 50.44 -21.39
CA VAL A 235 51.20 50.57 -20.51
C VAL A 235 52.48 50.59 -21.33
N SER A 236 52.66 49.68 -22.29
CA SER A 236 53.84 49.62 -23.17
C SER A 236 54.07 50.87 -24.02
N ALA A 237 53.04 51.70 -24.25
CA ALA A 237 53.15 52.97 -24.97
C ALA A 237 53.63 54.13 -24.07
N MET A 238 53.64 53.96 -22.74
CA MET A 238 54.08 54.98 -21.79
C MET A 238 55.61 55.09 -21.74
N PRO A 239 56.19 56.20 -21.24
CA PRO A 239 57.62 56.29 -20.96
C PRO A 239 58.10 55.18 -20.00
N SER A 240 59.34 54.70 -20.18
CA SER A 240 59.89 53.58 -19.41
C SER A 240 59.87 53.76 -17.89
N THR A 241 60.01 55.00 -17.40
CA THR A 241 59.88 55.32 -15.97
C THR A 241 58.45 55.16 -15.45
N GLN A 242 57.45 55.56 -16.24
CA GLN A 242 56.03 55.40 -15.92
C GLN A 242 55.59 53.93 -16.00
N GLN A 243 56.14 53.17 -16.95
CA GLN A 243 55.89 51.73 -17.04
C GLN A 243 56.34 51.00 -15.78
N GLU A 244 57.58 51.24 -15.35
CA GLU A 244 58.15 50.52 -14.22
C GLU A 244 57.47 50.89 -12.90
N ILE A 245 57.17 52.16 -12.66
CA ILE A 245 56.43 52.56 -11.45
C ILE A 245 54.99 52.04 -11.45
N LEU A 246 54.32 51.98 -12.60
CA LEU A 246 52.99 51.40 -12.72
C LEU A 246 53.03 49.90 -12.44
N ARG A 247 54.00 49.18 -13.01
CA ARG A 247 54.19 47.74 -12.77
C ARG A 247 54.41 47.43 -11.30
N LEU A 248 55.30 48.17 -10.64
CA LEU A 248 55.57 48.01 -9.21
C LEU A 248 54.37 48.41 -8.35
N SER A 249 53.68 49.50 -8.69
CA SER A 249 52.47 49.94 -7.96
C SER A 249 51.33 48.93 -8.10
N ARG A 250 51.17 48.34 -9.29
CA ARG A 250 50.20 47.28 -9.56
C ARG A 250 50.48 46.04 -8.73
N ASP A 251 51.73 45.59 -8.68
CA ASP A 251 52.13 44.41 -7.91
C ASP A 251 51.80 44.61 -6.41
N VAL A 252 52.01 45.81 -5.88
CA VAL A 252 51.64 46.18 -4.49
C VAL A 252 50.12 46.27 -4.30
N GLU A 253 49.41 47.03 -5.13
CA GLU A 253 47.96 47.26 -4.96
C GLU A 253 47.14 45.97 -5.17
N SER A 254 47.50 45.16 -6.18
CA SER A 254 46.88 43.85 -6.40
C SER A 254 47.23 42.89 -5.26
N GLY A 255 48.51 42.80 -4.88
CA GLY A 255 48.96 41.95 -3.77
C GLY A 255 48.26 42.28 -2.44
N ARG A 256 48.13 43.58 -2.13
CA ARG A 256 47.42 44.07 -0.94
C ARG A 256 45.95 43.69 -0.97
N THR A 257 45.29 43.84 -2.11
CA THR A 257 43.87 43.46 -2.26
C THR A 257 43.68 41.97 -2.05
N ILE A 258 44.52 41.14 -2.68
CA ILE A 258 44.46 39.67 -2.53
C ILE A 258 44.70 39.26 -1.08
N TYR A 259 45.72 39.83 -0.43
CA TYR A 259 46.03 39.55 0.97
C TYR A 259 44.83 39.85 1.88
N LEU A 260 44.23 41.03 1.75
CA LEU A 260 43.04 41.41 2.53
C LEU A 260 41.83 40.52 2.24
N GLN A 261 41.62 40.11 0.99
CA GLN A 261 40.55 39.17 0.62
C GLN A 261 40.77 37.79 1.26
N LEU A 262 41.98 37.25 1.18
CA LEU A 262 42.31 35.96 1.78
C LEU A 262 42.22 36.01 3.31
N LEU A 263 42.65 37.11 3.92
CA LEU A 263 42.53 37.35 5.36
C LEU A 263 41.05 37.41 5.78
N THR A 264 40.23 38.16 5.05
CA THR A 264 38.78 38.23 5.28
C THR A 264 38.15 36.85 5.15
N ARG A 265 38.51 36.10 4.11
CA ARG A 265 38.01 34.74 3.88
C ARG A 265 38.42 33.79 4.99
N GLN A 266 39.65 33.91 5.50
CA GLN A 266 40.12 33.14 6.65
C GLN A 266 39.31 33.48 7.92
N GLN A 267 39.02 34.76 8.17
CA GLN A 267 38.20 35.19 9.30
C GLN A 267 36.76 34.65 9.18
N GLU A 268 36.13 34.74 8.01
CA GLU A 268 34.81 34.16 7.75
C GLU A 268 34.78 32.66 8.02
N LEU A 269 35.75 31.90 7.51
CA LEU A 269 35.83 30.46 7.72
C LEU A 269 36.11 30.09 9.18
N ASN A 270 36.90 30.90 9.91
CA ASN A 270 37.10 30.71 11.35
C ASN A 270 35.78 30.92 12.13
N ILE A 271 34.98 31.91 11.76
CA ILE A 271 33.66 32.15 12.35
C ILE A 271 32.71 30.99 12.01
N SER A 272 32.68 30.57 10.74
CA SER A 272 31.86 29.44 10.25
C SER A 272 32.17 28.15 11.00
N ARG A 273 33.45 27.77 11.06
CA ARG A 273 33.93 26.59 11.81
C ARG A 273 33.55 26.66 13.29
N SER A 274 33.61 27.84 13.90
CA SER A 274 33.30 28.02 15.33
C SER A 274 31.79 28.07 15.61
N SER A 275 30.97 28.37 14.60
CA SER A 275 29.52 28.50 14.76
C SER A 275 28.79 27.15 14.72
N ALA A 276 29.43 26.08 14.20
CA ALA A 276 28.85 24.75 14.04
C ALA A 276 27.45 24.75 13.36
N VAL A 277 27.17 25.76 12.53
CA VAL A 277 25.89 25.89 11.82
C VAL A 277 26.02 25.17 10.48
N GLY A 278 25.26 24.09 10.30
CA GLY A 278 25.12 23.41 9.02
C GLY A 278 24.18 24.15 8.06
N ASN A 279 24.11 23.67 6.82
CA ASN A 279 23.21 24.21 5.79
C ASN A 279 21.79 23.63 5.87
N VAL A 280 21.52 22.83 6.91
CA VAL A 280 20.24 22.15 7.16
C VAL A 280 19.78 22.53 8.55
N ARG A 281 18.47 22.76 8.70
CA ARG A 281 17.84 23.06 9.98
C ARG A 281 16.57 22.23 10.13
N ILE A 282 16.35 21.70 11.34
CA ILE A 282 15.09 21.07 11.72
C ILE A 282 14.09 22.17 12.05
N ILE A 283 12.95 22.18 11.35
CA ILE A 283 11.86 23.15 11.56
C ILE A 283 10.90 22.60 12.61
N ASP A 284 10.37 21.40 12.34
CA ASP A 284 9.41 20.71 13.19
C ASP A 284 9.97 19.35 13.62
N GLU A 285 9.71 18.97 14.88
CA GLU A 285 9.99 17.63 15.38
C GLU A 285 8.94 16.61 14.88
N ALA A 286 9.32 15.33 14.88
CA ALA A 286 8.44 14.26 14.47
C ALA A 286 7.25 14.12 15.42
N VAL A 287 6.04 14.27 14.87
CA VAL A 287 4.77 14.04 15.57
C VAL A 287 4.00 12.90 14.91
N THR A 288 3.27 12.11 15.71
CA THR A 288 2.43 11.01 15.21
C THR A 288 0.96 11.37 15.20
N LEU A 289 0.23 10.80 14.24
CA LEU A 289 -1.22 10.90 14.21
C LEU A 289 -1.85 10.10 15.36
N PRO A 290 -2.88 10.64 16.04
CA PRO A 290 -3.56 9.94 17.13
C PRO A 290 -4.34 8.72 16.65
N ASP A 291 -4.85 8.75 15.42
CA ASP A 291 -5.62 7.67 14.83
C ASP A 291 -4.81 6.85 13.79
N PRO A 292 -5.00 5.52 13.73
CA PRO A 292 -4.35 4.69 12.73
C PRO A 292 -4.78 5.02 11.29
N ILE A 293 -3.80 5.25 10.40
CA ILE A 293 -4.07 5.55 8.98
C ILE A 293 -4.61 4.33 8.19
N LYS A 294 -4.30 3.11 8.65
CA LYS A 294 -4.66 1.83 8.03
C LYS A 294 -4.85 0.75 9.11
N PRO A 295 -5.71 -0.25 8.88
CA PRO A 295 -6.64 -0.40 7.76
C PRO A 295 -7.91 0.47 7.90
N ARG A 296 -8.45 0.95 6.79
CA ARG A 296 -9.72 1.72 6.78
C ARG A 296 -10.92 0.78 6.96
N LYS A 297 -11.28 0.50 8.21
CA LYS A 297 -12.31 -0.48 8.60
C LYS A 297 -13.64 -0.29 7.85
N ALA A 298 -14.10 0.95 7.69
CA ALA A 298 -15.34 1.25 6.97
C ALA A 298 -15.33 0.77 5.51
N LEU A 299 -14.23 1.03 4.79
CA LEU A 299 -14.07 0.59 3.40
C LEU A 299 -14.08 -0.95 3.29
N ILE A 300 -13.41 -1.64 4.22
CA ILE A 300 -13.36 -3.10 4.25
C ILE A 300 -14.75 -3.69 4.50
N ILE A 301 -15.54 -3.10 5.41
CA ILE A 301 -16.90 -3.56 5.68
C ILE A 301 -17.79 -3.40 4.45
N VAL A 302 -17.73 -2.27 3.75
CA VAL A 302 -18.52 -2.02 2.53
C VAL A 302 -18.16 -3.03 1.42
N LEU A 303 -16.86 -3.23 1.17
CA LEU A 303 -16.40 -4.20 0.16
C LEU A 303 -16.77 -5.63 0.54
N GLY A 304 -16.64 -6.00 1.83
CA GLY A 304 -17.03 -7.31 2.33
C GLY A 304 -18.53 -7.57 2.17
N ALA A 305 -19.38 -6.57 2.46
CA ALA A 305 -20.83 -6.67 2.27
C ALA A 305 -21.20 -6.83 0.80
N LEU A 306 -20.60 -6.05 -0.10
CA LEU A 306 -20.82 -6.17 -1.55
C LEU A 306 -20.44 -7.56 -2.06
N PHE A 307 -19.27 -8.06 -1.66
CA PHE A 307 -18.79 -9.37 -2.04
C PHE A 307 -19.70 -10.48 -1.52
N GLY A 308 -20.16 -10.37 -0.27
CA GLY A 308 -21.14 -11.29 0.32
C GLY A 308 -22.47 -11.33 -0.44
N LEU A 309 -22.97 -10.17 -0.87
CA LEU A 309 -24.19 -10.08 -1.69
C LEU A 309 -24.02 -10.72 -3.06
N MET A 310 -22.89 -10.48 -3.74
CA MET A 310 -22.60 -11.12 -5.04
C MET A 310 -22.52 -12.64 -4.90
N LEU A 311 -21.84 -13.13 -3.86
CA LEU A 311 -21.68 -14.56 -3.61
C LEU A 311 -23.03 -15.22 -3.28
N SER A 312 -23.85 -14.56 -2.46
CA SER A 312 -25.22 -14.99 -2.17
C SER A 312 -26.07 -15.09 -3.44
N MET A 313 -26.10 -14.04 -4.26
CA MET A 313 -26.83 -14.04 -5.53
C MET A 313 -26.33 -15.16 -6.46
N GLY A 314 -25.01 -15.30 -6.59
CA GLY A 314 -24.37 -16.35 -7.39
C GLY A 314 -24.79 -17.75 -6.94
N THR A 315 -24.77 -18.03 -5.63
CA THR A 315 -25.19 -19.34 -5.11
C THR A 315 -26.65 -19.65 -5.39
N VAL A 316 -27.55 -18.66 -5.32
CA VAL A 316 -28.97 -18.83 -5.66
C VAL A 316 -29.15 -19.14 -7.16
N LEU A 317 -28.47 -18.39 -8.03
CA LEU A 317 -28.51 -18.61 -9.48
C LEU A 317 -27.95 -19.97 -9.88
N VAL A 318 -26.80 -20.37 -9.32
CA VAL A 318 -26.22 -21.70 -9.53
C VAL A 318 -27.19 -22.78 -9.07
N ARG A 319 -27.74 -22.66 -7.85
CA ARG A 319 -28.70 -23.63 -7.34
C ARG A 319 -29.96 -23.72 -8.21
N GLN A 320 -30.39 -22.62 -8.82
CA GLN A 320 -31.52 -22.60 -9.75
C GLN A 320 -31.16 -23.24 -11.10
N ALA A 321 -29.96 -22.99 -11.64
CA ALA A 321 -29.49 -23.57 -12.90
C ALA A 321 -29.37 -25.10 -12.84
N PHE A 322 -29.08 -25.66 -11.66
CA PHE A 322 -29.04 -27.11 -11.45
C PHE A 322 -30.42 -27.77 -11.25
N LYS A 323 -31.51 -27.02 -11.13
CA LYS A 323 -32.86 -27.61 -11.09
C LYS A 323 -33.29 -27.98 -12.51
N ARG A 324 -33.20 -29.27 -12.83
CA ARG A 324 -33.74 -29.85 -14.07
C ARG A 324 -35.15 -30.39 -13.79
N GLY A 325 -36.14 -29.88 -14.50
CA GLY A 325 -37.52 -30.36 -14.49
C GLY A 325 -38.18 -30.01 -15.82
N ILE A 326 -39.24 -30.74 -16.19
CA ILE A 326 -39.99 -30.47 -17.41
C ILE A 326 -40.84 -29.23 -17.15
N THR A 327 -40.56 -28.14 -17.87
CA THR A 327 -41.24 -26.85 -17.69
C THR A 327 -42.17 -26.50 -18.85
N LEU A 328 -41.94 -27.10 -20.02
CA LEU A 328 -42.70 -26.82 -21.25
C LEU A 328 -43.14 -28.13 -21.90
N SER A 329 -44.35 -28.15 -22.45
CA SER A 329 -44.92 -29.31 -23.16
C SER A 329 -44.11 -29.67 -24.41
N GLU A 330 -43.52 -28.68 -25.09
CA GLU A 330 -42.64 -28.87 -26.25
C GLU A 330 -41.44 -29.79 -25.97
N GLN A 331 -40.95 -29.83 -24.71
CA GLN A 331 -39.83 -30.70 -24.33
C GLN A 331 -40.19 -32.19 -24.41
N LEU A 332 -41.46 -32.54 -24.20
CA LEU A 332 -41.97 -33.91 -24.32
C LEU A 332 -42.29 -34.26 -25.78
N GLU A 333 -42.88 -33.31 -26.52
CA GLU A 333 -43.19 -33.50 -27.95
C GLU A 333 -41.93 -33.68 -28.80
N ALA A 334 -40.85 -32.95 -28.50
CA ALA A 334 -39.55 -33.13 -29.14
C ALA A 334 -38.95 -34.53 -28.91
N GLN A 335 -39.38 -35.24 -27.87
CA GLN A 335 -39.00 -36.63 -27.58
C GLN A 335 -39.97 -37.67 -28.18
N GLY A 336 -40.91 -37.23 -29.01
CA GLY A 336 -41.89 -38.10 -29.67
C GLY A 336 -43.07 -38.52 -28.78
N MET A 337 -43.26 -37.86 -27.63
CA MET A 337 -44.40 -38.13 -26.74
C MET A 337 -45.49 -37.07 -26.95
N PRO A 338 -46.66 -37.42 -27.54
CA PRO A 338 -47.73 -36.47 -27.75
C PRO A 338 -48.36 -36.05 -26.41
N VAL A 339 -48.48 -34.75 -26.18
CA VAL A 339 -49.09 -34.22 -24.95
C VAL A 339 -50.61 -34.12 -25.12
N LEU A 340 -51.34 -35.08 -24.54
CA LEU A 340 -52.81 -35.16 -24.69
C LEU A 340 -53.57 -34.00 -24.01
N ALA A 341 -53.06 -33.52 -22.88
CA ALA A 341 -53.59 -32.36 -22.17
C ALA A 341 -52.56 -31.76 -21.21
N THR A 342 -52.64 -30.45 -21.00
CA THR A 342 -51.93 -29.75 -19.92
C THR A 342 -52.92 -29.42 -18.81
N LEU A 343 -52.77 -30.04 -17.64
CA LEU A 343 -53.69 -29.87 -16.52
C LEU A 343 -53.15 -28.79 -15.56
N PRO A 344 -53.79 -27.62 -15.47
CA PRO A 344 -53.35 -26.59 -14.55
C PRO A 344 -53.75 -26.96 -13.11
N ARG A 345 -52.97 -26.49 -12.14
CA ARG A 345 -53.25 -26.78 -10.73
C ARG A 345 -54.49 -26.03 -10.24
N SER A 346 -55.48 -26.75 -9.70
CA SER A 346 -56.62 -26.16 -8.99
C SER A 346 -56.15 -25.46 -7.70
N GLN A 347 -56.39 -24.16 -7.61
CA GLN A 347 -56.09 -23.38 -6.41
C GLN A 347 -57.03 -23.75 -5.25
N TRP A 348 -58.30 -24.02 -5.56
CA TRP A 348 -59.30 -24.40 -4.58
C TRP A 348 -58.97 -25.75 -3.94
N LEU A 349 -58.74 -26.78 -4.75
CA LEU A 349 -58.37 -28.10 -4.23
C LEU A 349 -57.10 -28.01 -3.39
N TRP A 350 -56.08 -27.26 -3.86
CA TRP A 350 -54.83 -27.06 -3.12
C TRP A 350 -55.04 -26.41 -1.75
N SER A 351 -55.93 -25.41 -1.66
CA SER A 351 -56.23 -24.73 -0.39
C SER A 351 -57.02 -25.60 0.59
N LYS A 352 -57.95 -26.42 0.10
CA LYS A 352 -58.77 -27.36 0.90
C LYS A 352 -57.98 -28.58 1.38
N THR A 353 -57.12 -29.11 0.52
CA THR A 353 -56.32 -30.30 0.79
C THR A 353 -54.97 -29.97 1.42
N GLN A 354 -54.86 -28.94 2.28
CA GLN A 354 -53.63 -28.60 3.01
C GLN A 354 -53.15 -29.76 3.92
N LEU A 355 -52.62 -30.81 3.32
CA LEU A 355 -51.90 -31.94 3.88
C LEU A 355 -50.44 -31.56 4.17
N ARG A 356 -50.15 -30.26 4.27
CA ARG A 356 -48.81 -29.71 4.56
C ARG A 356 -48.86 -28.64 5.64
N ARG A 357 -49.55 -28.90 6.74
CA ARG A 357 -49.19 -28.24 8.01
C ARG A 357 -47.96 -28.98 8.56
N LYS A 358 -46.78 -28.40 8.38
CA LYS A 358 -45.55 -28.85 9.06
C LYS A 358 -45.80 -28.74 10.57
N ASN A 359 -45.96 -29.87 11.24
CA ASN A 359 -45.73 -29.91 12.68
C ASN A 359 -44.21 -29.93 12.88
N PRO A 360 -43.61 -28.95 13.57
CA PRO A 360 -42.15 -28.82 13.66
C PRO A 360 -41.47 -29.99 14.38
N PHE A 361 -42.22 -30.85 15.08
CA PHE A 361 -41.71 -31.94 15.90
C PHE A 361 -41.93 -33.36 15.36
N SER A 362 -42.59 -33.55 14.21
CA SER A 362 -42.86 -34.90 13.67
C SER A 362 -42.15 -35.15 12.34
N ARG A 363 -41.25 -36.15 12.32
CA ARG A 363 -40.53 -36.61 11.12
C ARG A 363 -41.38 -37.46 10.14
N ARG A 364 -42.67 -37.70 10.41
CA ARG A 364 -43.56 -38.48 9.55
C ARG A 364 -44.77 -37.67 9.10
N TRP A 365 -44.96 -37.60 7.79
CA TRP A 365 -46.15 -37.04 7.15
C TRP A 365 -47.29 -38.06 7.25
N LYS A 366 -48.47 -37.64 7.73
CA LYS A 366 -49.69 -38.46 7.69
C LYS A 366 -50.63 -37.88 6.65
N HIS A 367 -50.95 -38.66 5.61
CA HIS A 367 -52.05 -38.35 4.71
C HIS A 367 -53.37 -38.56 5.47
N LYS A 368 -54.19 -37.52 5.60
CA LYS A 368 -55.56 -37.65 6.11
C LYS A 368 -56.41 -38.14 4.93
N THR A 369 -56.78 -39.41 4.93
CA THR A 369 -57.53 -40.08 3.86
C THR A 369 -59.05 -40.07 4.08
N SER A 370 -59.52 -39.46 5.17
CA SER A 370 -60.94 -39.25 5.46
C SER A 370 -61.39 -37.87 4.94
N ASP A 371 -62.49 -37.82 4.17
CA ASP A 371 -63.12 -36.60 3.61
C ASP A 371 -62.27 -35.90 2.54
N VAL A 372 -62.03 -36.60 1.42
CA VAL A 372 -61.25 -36.10 0.28
C VAL A 372 -62.16 -35.32 -0.66
N PRO A 373 -61.90 -34.02 -0.93
CA PRO A 373 -62.73 -33.22 -1.85
C PRO A 373 -62.74 -33.81 -3.26
N PHE A 374 -63.90 -33.80 -3.91
CA PHE A 374 -64.10 -34.35 -5.24
C PHE A 374 -64.51 -33.27 -6.25
N LEU A 375 -63.49 -32.76 -6.97
CA LEU A 375 -63.60 -31.61 -7.88
C LEU A 375 -64.78 -31.65 -8.89
N PRO A 376 -65.08 -32.76 -9.59
CA PRO A 376 -66.14 -32.77 -10.60
C PRO A 376 -67.54 -32.53 -10.05
N VAL A 377 -67.73 -32.73 -8.74
CA VAL A 377 -69.00 -32.53 -8.03
C VAL A 377 -68.95 -31.22 -7.23
N ASP A 378 -67.89 -31.00 -6.46
CA ASP A 378 -67.76 -29.85 -5.56
C ASP A 378 -67.55 -28.52 -6.30
N ARG A 379 -66.75 -28.54 -7.38
CA ARG A 379 -66.42 -27.36 -8.20
C ARG A 379 -66.35 -27.73 -9.69
N PRO A 380 -67.49 -27.98 -10.35
CA PRO A 380 -67.53 -28.42 -11.75
C PRO A 380 -66.94 -27.40 -12.74
N ALA A 381 -66.90 -26.12 -12.37
CA ALA A 381 -66.38 -25.02 -13.20
C ALA A 381 -64.90 -24.69 -12.91
N ASP A 382 -64.17 -25.49 -12.13
CA ASP A 382 -62.74 -25.28 -11.90
C ASP A 382 -61.95 -25.51 -13.20
N MET A 383 -60.90 -24.70 -13.42
CA MET A 383 -60.05 -24.77 -14.61
C MET A 383 -59.38 -26.14 -14.78
N PHE A 384 -59.08 -26.85 -13.69
CA PHE A 384 -58.60 -28.24 -13.75
C PHE A 384 -59.68 -29.16 -14.34
N VAL A 385 -60.92 -29.04 -13.88
CA VAL A 385 -62.03 -29.88 -14.37
C VAL A 385 -62.29 -29.61 -15.85
N GLU A 386 -62.22 -28.34 -16.28
CA GLU A 386 -62.34 -27.99 -17.70
C GLU A 386 -61.20 -28.57 -18.54
N ALA A 387 -59.97 -28.54 -18.04
CA ALA A 387 -58.84 -29.18 -18.71
C ALA A 387 -59.00 -30.71 -18.80
N VAL A 388 -59.63 -31.35 -17.80
CA VAL A 388 -59.99 -32.78 -17.86
C VAL A 388 -61.12 -33.05 -18.86
N ARG A 389 -62.09 -32.13 -19.05
CA ARG A 389 -63.06 -32.23 -20.15
C ARG A 389 -62.36 -32.18 -21.51
N GLY A 390 -61.37 -31.31 -21.67
CA GLY A 390 -60.49 -31.28 -22.84
C GLY A 390 -59.76 -32.61 -23.04
N LEU A 391 -59.12 -33.14 -21.98
CA LEU A 391 -58.45 -34.43 -22.00
C LEU A 391 -59.40 -35.56 -22.43
N ARG A 392 -60.63 -35.59 -21.94
CA ARG A 392 -61.64 -36.57 -22.36
C ARG A 392 -61.91 -36.50 -23.86
N THR A 393 -62.07 -35.29 -24.41
CA THR A 393 -62.31 -35.09 -25.84
C THR A 393 -61.11 -35.56 -26.66
N SER A 394 -59.88 -35.18 -26.28
CA SER A 394 -58.65 -35.66 -26.94
C SER A 394 -58.56 -37.19 -26.90
N LEU A 395 -58.81 -37.78 -25.73
CA LEU A 395 -58.77 -39.22 -25.54
C LEU A 395 -59.86 -39.94 -26.34
N HIS A 396 -61.05 -39.35 -26.49
CA HIS A 396 -62.11 -39.92 -27.32
C HIS A 396 -61.64 -40.11 -28.77
N PHE A 397 -60.99 -39.10 -29.35
CA PHE A 397 -60.43 -39.19 -30.70
C PHE A 397 -59.29 -40.21 -30.78
N THR A 398 -58.36 -40.23 -29.81
CA THR A 398 -57.29 -41.24 -29.77
C THR A 398 -57.84 -42.66 -29.64
N MET A 399 -58.93 -42.86 -28.90
CA MET A 399 -59.57 -44.17 -28.73
C MET A 399 -60.40 -44.63 -29.93
N MET A 400 -60.72 -43.77 -30.90
CA MET A 400 -61.43 -44.22 -32.12
C MET A 400 -60.58 -45.18 -32.96
N GLU A 401 -59.26 -45.06 -32.85
CA GLU A 401 -58.28 -45.90 -33.57
C GLU A 401 -57.79 -47.10 -32.73
N ALA A 402 -58.22 -47.22 -31.47
CA ALA A 402 -57.79 -48.26 -30.55
C ALA A 402 -58.67 -49.53 -30.64
N GLU A 403 -58.06 -50.71 -30.43
CA GLU A 403 -58.75 -52.01 -30.50
C GLU A 403 -59.77 -52.22 -29.36
N ASN A 404 -59.58 -51.56 -28.21
CA ASN A 404 -60.44 -51.70 -27.05
C ASN A 404 -60.66 -50.35 -26.34
N ARG A 405 -61.61 -50.34 -25.39
CA ARG A 405 -61.98 -49.14 -24.61
C ARG A 405 -61.35 -49.15 -23.22
N ILE A 406 -60.17 -49.73 -23.08
CA ILE A 406 -59.46 -49.84 -21.80
C ILE A 406 -58.37 -48.76 -21.76
N VAL A 407 -58.43 -47.90 -20.75
CA VAL A 407 -57.43 -46.84 -20.54
C VAL A 407 -56.76 -47.03 -19.19
N MET A 408 -55.43 -47.16 -19.21
CA MET A 408 -54.61 -47.21 -18.00
C MET A 408 -53.95 -45.85 -17.78
N ILE A 409 -54.11 -45.27 -16.58
CA ILE A 409 -53.44 -44.04 -16.18
C ILE A 409 -52.29 -44.38 -15.23
N SER A 410 -51.06 -44.12 -15.68
CA SER A 410 -49.84 -44.33 -14.91
C SER A 410 -48.95 -43.08 -14.95
N GLY A 411 -47.82 -43.12 -14.26
CA GLY A 411 -46.94 -41.95 -14.12
C GLY A 411 -45.61 -42.29 -13.47
N PRO A 412 -44.58 -41.45 -13.70
CA PRO A 412 -43.18 -41.82 -13.47
C PRO A 412 -42.77 -41.82 -11.98
N THR A 413 -43.53 -41.14 -11.12
CA THR A 413 -43.22 -40.98 -9.68
C THR A 413 -44.48 -41.05 -8.82
N GLN A 414 -44.29 -41.25 -7.51
CA GLN A 414 -45.36 -41.08 -6.53
C GLN A 414 -45.83 -39.62 -6.48
N ASP A 415 -47.10 -39.37 -6.15
CA ASP A 415 -47.71 -38.04 -6.04
C ASP A 415 -47.74 -37.18 -7.32
N CYS A 416 -47.54 -37.76 -8.50
CA CYS A 416 -47.66 -37.04 -9.77
C CYS A 416 -49.12 -36.78 -10.24
N GLY A 417 -50.12 -37.02 -9.39
CA GLY A 417 -51.52 -36.70 -9.66
C GLY A 417 -52.34 -37.77 -10.40
N LYS A 418 -51.80 -39.00 -10.60
CA LYS A 418 -52.48 -40.11 -11.33
C LYS A 418 -53.91 -40.34 -10.88
N THR A 419 -54.11 -40.57 -9.59
CA THR A 419 -55.41 -40.86 -8.98
C THR A 419 -56.38 -39.70 -9.17
N LEU A 420 -55.91 -38.45 -9.02
CA LEU A 420 -56.73 -37.26 -9.22
C LEU A 420 -57.25 -37.16 -10.65
N VAL A 421 -56.35 -37.32 -11.64
CA VAL A 421 -56.74 -37.28 -13.06
C VAL A 421 -57.69 -38.43 -13.40
N ALA A 422 -57.39 -39.64 -12.93
CA ALA A 422 -58.15 -40.83 -13.25
C ALA A 422 -59.59 -40.78 -12.69
N THR A 423 -59.76 -40.38 -11.42
CA THR A 423 -61.10 -40.29 -10.82
C THR A 423 -61.92 -39.15 -11.42
N ASN A 424 -61.29 -38.01 -11.74
CA ASN A 424 -61.97 -36.89 -12.37
C ASN A 424 -62.39 -37.21 -13.80
N LEU A 425 -61.51 -37.86 -14.59
CA LEU A 425 -61.82 -38.27 -15.95
C LEU A 425 -62.98 -39.28 -15.98
N ALA A 426 -62.98 -40.25 -15.06
CA ALA A 426 -64.05 -41.23 -14.94
C ALA A 426 -65.41 -40.57 -14.59
N ALA A 427 -65.42 -39.63 -13.64
CA ALA A 427 -66.64 -38.89 -13.33
C ALA A 427 -67.14 -38.03 -14.48
N ILE A 428 -66.26 -37.32 -15.19
CA ILE A 428 -66.65 -36.48 -16.33
C ILE A 428 -67.17 -37.33 -17.50
N ALA A 429 -66.56 -38.50 -17.74
CA ALA A 429 -67.05 -39.46 -18.72
C ALA A 429 -68.45 -40.02 -18.33
N GLY A 430 -68.64 -40.35 -17.05
CA GLY A 430 -69.94 -40.76 -16.50
C GLY A 430 -71.01 -39.67 -16.60
N GLN A 431 -70.67 -38.42 -16.31
CA GLN A 431 -71.56 -37.26 -16.45
C GLN A 431 -72.01 -37.03 -17.90
N SER A 432 -71.20 -37.43 -18.90
CA SER A 432 -71.60 -37.44 -20.31
C SER A 432 -72.47 -38.63 -20.74
N GLY A 433 -72.99 -39.42 -19.78
CA GLY A 433 -73.88 -40.55 -20.04
C GLY A 433 -73.18 -41.83 -20.47
N GLN A 434 -71.84 -41.91 -20.39
CA GLN A 434 -71.10 -43.13 -20.69
C GLN A 434 -71.14 -44.09 -19.49
N ARG A 435 -71.23 -45.41 -19.77
CA ARG A 435 -71.04 -46.44 -18.75
C ARG A 435 -69.55 -46.62 -18.50
N VAL A 436 -69.07 -46.18 -17.34
CA VAL A 436 -67.65 -46.19 -16.97
C VAL A 436 -67.42 -47.15 -15.81
N LEU A 437 -66.48 -48.07 -15.96
CA LEU A 437 -65.95 -48.90 -14.89
C LEU A 437 -64.58 -48.34 -14.48
N PHE A 438 -64.43 -47.93 -13.22
CA PHE A 438 -63.16 -47.51 -12.65
C PHE A 438 -62.56 -48.67 -11.84
N ILE A 439 -61.32 -49.04 -12.14
CA ILE A 439 -60.59 -50.08 -11.41
C ILE A 439 -59.41 -49.41 -10.71
N ASP A 440 -59.44 -49.38 -9.37
CA ASP A 440 -58.28 -48.94 -8.58
C ASP A 440 -57.25 -50.07 -8.51
N ALA A 441 -56.26 -50.02 -9.39
CA ALA A 441 -55.18 -51.00 -9.44
C ALA A 441 -54.03 -50.68 -8.46
N ASP A 442 -54.09 -49.57 -7.70
CA ASP A 442 -53.09 -49.27 -6.66
C ASP A 442 -53.46 -49.98 -5.35
N MET A 443 -53.15 -51.28 -5.28
CA MET A 443 -53.41 -52.09 -4.09
C MET A 443 -52.50 -51.74 -2.89
N ARG A 444 -51.53 -50.82 -3.06
CA ARG A 444 -50.55 -50.49 -2.01
C ARG A 444 -50.96 -49.26 -1.21
N GLN A 445 -51.35 -48.19 -1.91
CA GLN A 445 -51.80 -46.94 -1.28
C GLN A 445 -53.13 -46.43 -1.85
N GLY A 446 -53.94 -47.32 -2.45
CA GLY A 446 -55.26 -47.01 -2.98
C GLY A 446 -56.19 -46.42 -1.93
N TYR A 447 -56.78 -45.27 -2.25
CA TYR A 447 -57.72 -44.57 -1.38
C TYR A 447 -58.96 -44.07 -2.15
N VAL A 448 -59.19 -44.61 -3.35
CA VAL A 448 -60.30 -44.17 -4.22
C VAL A 448 -61.66 -44.45 -3.60
N HIS A 449 -61.81 -45.54 -2.83
CA HIS A 449 -63.02 -45.83 -2.06
C HIS A 449 -63.40 -44.67 -1.12
N ASN A 450 -62.41 -43.99 -0.52
CA ASN A 450 -62.67 -42.82 0.33
C ASN A 450 -63.09 -41.58 -0.48
N ILE A 451 -62.60 -41.44 -1.73
CA ILE A 451 -63.00 -40.35 -2.63
C ILE A 451 -64.48 -40.50 -3.01
N PHE A 452 -64.92 -41.72 -3.32
CA PHE A 452 -66.30 -42.00 -3.73
C PHE A 452 -67.26 -42.31 -2.56
N GLY A 453 -66.78 -42.30 -1.32
CA GLY A 453 -67.60 -42.62 -0.13
C GLY A 453 -68.09 -44.08 -0.10
N LEU A 454 -67.33 -45.00 -0.68
CA LEU A 454 -67.65 -46.44 -0.75
C LEU A 454 -66.93 -47.21 0.35
N GLU A 455 -67.54 -48.32 0.81
CA GLU A 455 -66.90 -49.25 1.74
C GLU A 455 -65.97 -50.22 1.01
N ASN A 456 -64.72 -50.34 1.46
CA ASN A 456 -63.78 -51.32 0.92
C ASN A 456 -63.88 -52.67 1.65
N ARG A 457 -64.91 -53.46 1.36
CA ARG A 457 -65.21 -54.72 2.09
C ARG A 457 -64.33 -55.91 1.68
N HIS A 458 -63.78 -55.93 0.46
CA HIS A 458 -63.14 -57.12 -0.12
C HIS A 458 -61.72 -56.89 -0.67
N GLY A 459 -61.14 -55.70 -0.45
CA GLY A 459 -59.76 -55.39 -0.87
C GLY A 459 -59.71 -54.30 -1.91
#